data_AF-A0A9P6UGU4-F1
#
_entry.id   AF-A0A9P6UGU4-F1
#
_cell.length_a   1.000
_cell.length_b   1.000
_cell.length_c   1.000
_cell.angle_alpha   90.00
_cell.angle_beta   90.00
_cell.angle_gamma   90.00
#
_symmetry.space_group_name_H-M   'P 1'
#
loop_
_entity.id
_entity.type
_entity.pdbx_description
1 polymer ?
#
loop_
_entity_poly.entity_id
_entity_poly.type
_entity_poly.pdbx_seq_one_letter_code
_entity_poly.pdbx_strand_id
1 'polypeptide(L)'
;MYRDVTEDDCMKFEKLLSKHEGTSATFIRRIWTDDQDLSLTRAQLENMKKFLIVMMYRSDFFRSQYFEERFDPFTEMSIHEHMEHNKISTMQAVWFENLKWLINASVENILKEYQEAMETRPSHSIEAVLKSRKGPIYAVELEEFGDIMAHSMVCIWEAPAGAEFILSEGCFGAFEGTLGFPIHRFFVISPRFAIVLVVEKHENLRDKEGRVWVSLFGDELHVHPETIYKKGPPPKDFDPAIHSTPKDVFKFQRIVIPKEEVYKVNGIVLDGRRQCLTYKSSASMYKSLCYYDKVKKNMFEIRNDYSILRRKLFSDLNRTHP
;
A
#
# COMPACT_ATOMS: atom_id res chain seq x y z
N MET A 1 10.93 -14.94 7.59
CA MET A 1 10.65 -15.15 9.03
C MET A 1 11.76 -14.47 9.79
N TYR A 2 11.44 -13.43 10.56
CA TYR A 2 12.38 -12.63 11.33
C TYR A 2 12.60 -13.28 12.69
N ARG A 3 13.85 -13.61 12.98
CA ARG A 3 14.28 -14.03 14.31
C ARG A 3 15.12 -12.92 14.88
N ASP A 4 14.69 -12.37 16.00
CA ASP A 4 15.50 -11.42 16.74
C ASP A 4 16.28 -12.15 17.81
N VAL A 5 17.54 -12.46 17.53
CA VAL A 5 18.41 -13.18 18.47
C VAL A 5 18.80 -12.35 19.69
N THR A 6 18.44 -11.06 19.72
CA THR A 6 18.70 -10.16 20.86
C THR A 6 17.55 -10.11 21.87
N GLU A 7 16.37 -10.65 21.52
CA GLU A 7 15.20 -10.75 22.40
C GLU A 7 15.12 -12.14 23.04
N ASP A 8 14.67 -12.20 24.31
CA ASP A 8 14.46 -13.45 25.05
C ASP A 8 13.52 -14.41 24.29
N ASP A 9 12.49 -13.86 23.65
CA ASP A 9 11.64 -14.57 22.70
C ASP A 9 11.99 -14.12 21.29
N CYS A 10 12.94 -14.83 20.65
CA CYS A 10 13.39 -14.50 19.31
C CYS A 10 12.30 -14.53 18.23
N MET A 11 11.13 -15.10 18.53
CA MET A 11 9.95 -15.15 17.65
C MET A 11 8.86 -14.13 18.03
N LYS A 12 9.08 -13.30 19.06
CA LYS A 12 8.13 -12.28 19.54
C LYS A 12 7.58 -11.42 18.41
N PHE A 13 8.45 -10.98 17.51
CA PHE A 13 8.07 -10.16 16.36
C PHE A 13 7.10 -10.90 15.42
N GLU A 14 7.42 -12.13 15.04
CA GLU A 14 6.56 -12.95 14.18
C GLU A 14 5.24 -13.31 14.86
N LYS A 15 5.22 -13.48 16.18
CA LYS A 15 3.98 -13.68 16.97
C LYS A 15 3.08 -12.44 16.97
N LEU A 16 3.66 -11.25 17.06
CA LEU A 16 2.90 -10.00 17.00
C LEU A 16 2.32 -9.77 15.61
N LEU A 17 3.12 -10.03 14.58
CA LEU A 17 2.69 -9.95 13.19
C LEU A 17 1.58 -10.96 12.88
N SER A 18 1.69 -12.21 13.35
CA SER A 18 0.65 -13.23 13.13
C SER A 18 -0.69 -12.87 13.75
N LYS A 19 -0.70 -12.11 14.86
CA LYS A 19 -1.93 -11.56 15.45
C LYS A 19 -2.60 -10.53 14.53
N HIS A 20 -1.82 -9.61 13.95
CA HIS A 20 -2.31 -8.64 12.96
C HIS A 20 -2.81 -9.33 11.69
N GLU A 21 -2.08 -10.35 11.23
CA GLU A 21 -2.44 -11.17 10.08
C GLU A 21 -3.75 -11.92 10.32
N GLY A 22 -3.91 -12.63 11.45
CA GLY A 22 -5.12 -13.39 11.73
C GLY A 22 -6.38 -12.53 11.77
N THR A 23 -6.27 -11.31 12.31
CA THR A 23 -7.38 -10.34 12.34
C THR A 23 -7.74 -9.88 10.94
N SER A 24 -6.74 -9.48 10.14
CA SER A 24 -6.95 -8.97 8.78
C SER A 24 -7.40 -10.07 7.81
N ALA A 25 -6.87 -11.28 7.95
CA ALA A 25 -7.23 -12.46 7.17
C ALA A 25 -8.71 -12.82 7.33
N THR A 26 -9.30 -12.58 8.51
CA THR A 26 -10.73 -12.81 8.74
C THR A 26 -11.58 -11.92 7.84
N PHE A 27 -11.23 -10.63 7.70
CA PHE A 27 -11.93 -9.74 6.79
C PHE A 27 -11.64 -10.05 5.31
N ILE A 28 -10.37 -10.31 4.96
CA ILE A 28 -10.00 -10.73 3.60
C ILE A 28 -10.80 -11.98 3.18
N ARG A 29 -11.01 -12.93 4.09
CA ARG A 29 -11.85 -14.11 3.84
C ARG A 29 -13.32 -13.74 3.60
N ARG A 30 -13.86 -12.77 4.34
CA ARG A 30 -15.21 -12.23 4.11
C ARG A 30 -15.34 -11.56 2.74
N ILE A 31 -14.27 -10.95 2.22
CA ILE A 31 -14.26 -10.43 0.84
C ILE A 31 -14.39 -11.58 -0.17
N TRP A 32 -13.80 -12.74 0.10
CA TRP A 32 -13.82 -13.88 -0.82
C TRP A 32 -15.12 -14.67 -0.80
N THR A 33 -15.68 -14.91 0.38
CA THR A 33 -17.00 -15.52 0.52
C THR A 33 -18.03 -14.50 0.10
N ASP A 34 -19.06 -14.80 -0.69
CA ASP A 34 -20.10 -13.83 -1.10
C ASP A 34 -21.02 -13.35 0.05
N ASP A 35 -20.42 -13.17 1.23
CA ASP A 35 -20.96 -12.50 2.41
C ASP A 35 -21.39 -11.08 2.04
N GLN A 36 -22.64 -10.79 2.37
CA GLN A 36 -23.28 -9.50 2.13
C GLN A 36 -22.84 -8.46 3.15
N ASP A 37 -22.38 -8.89 4.32
CA ASP A 37 -21.87 -7.98 5.33
C ASP A 37 -20.36 -7.85 5.20
N LEU A 38 -19.90 -6.77 4.58
CA LEU A 38 -18.50 -6.36 4.57
C LEU A 38 -18.34 -5.17 5.50
N SER A 39 -18.59 -5.37 6.79
CA SER A 39 -18.42 -4.33 7.80
C SER A 39 -17.15 -4.50 8.63
N LEU A 40 -16.53 -3.37 8.97
CA LEU A 40 -15.46 -3.26 9.95
C LEU A 40 -15.77 -2.14 10.93
N THR A 41 -15.43 -2.33 12.20
CA THR A 41 -15.31 -1.16 13.09
C THR A 41 -14.12 -0.30 12.69
N ARG A 42 -14.08 0.95 13.11
CA ARG A 42 -12.93 1.85 12.92
C ARG A 42 -11.63 1.22 13.40
N ALA A 43 -11.64 0.66 14.61
CA ALA A 43 -10.46 -0.02 15.15
C ALA A 43 -10.02 -1.22 14.27
N GLN A 44 -10.97 -1.97 13.70
CA GLN A 44 -10.63 -3.08 12.81
C GLN A 44 -10.10 -2.58 11.46
N LEU A 45 -10.69 -1.52 10.90
CA LEU A 45 -10.23 -0.87 9.67
C LEU A 45 -8.81 -0.32 9.82
N GLU A 46 -8.52 0.39 10.92
CA GLU A 46 -7.20 0.91 11.24
C GLU A 46 -6.16 -0.20 11.37
N ASN A 47 -6.48 -1.29 12.07
CA ASN A 47 -5.59 -2.43 12.18
C ASN A 47 -5.38 -3.14 10.83
N MET A 48 -6.40 -3.22 9.98
CA MET A 48 -6.27 -3.76 8.63
C MET A 48 -5.36 -2.88 7.77
N LYS A 49 -5.55 -1.55 7.77
CA LYS A 49 -4.67 -0.61 7.07
C LYS A 49 -3.23 -0.78 7.54
N LYS A 50 -3.01 -0.78 8.86
CA LYS A 50 -1.68 -1.03 9.46
C LYS A 50 -1.07 -2.35 8.97
N PHE A 51 -1.84 -3.43 8.95
CA PHE A 51 -1.36 -4.72 8.43
C PHE A 51 -0.93 -4.62 6.96
N LEU A 52 -1.75 -4.00 6.10
CA LEU A 52 -1.43 -3.84 4.67
C LEU A 52 -0.14 -3.03 4.47
N ILE A 53 0.05 -1.92 5.19
CA ILE A 53 1.24 -1.08 5.07
C ILE A 53 2.48 -1.80 5.63
N VAL A 54 2.34 -2.54 6.74
CA VAL A 54 3.43 -3.40 7.26
C VAL A 54 3.83 -4.45 6.22
N MET A 55 2.87 -5.08 5.52
CA MET A 55 3.17 -6.03 4.45
C MET A 55 3.88 -5.38 3.27
N MET A 56 3.48 -4.15 2.92
CA MET A 56 4.16 -3.35 1.89
C MET A 56 5.61 -3.05 2.28
N TYR A 57 5.86 -2.58 3.50
CA TYR A 57 7.21 -2.26 3.98
C TYR A 57 8.12 -3.50 4.13
N ARG A 58 7.51 -4.68 4.30
CA ARG A 58 8.22 -5.97 4.27
C ARG A 58 8.55 -6.47 2.87
N SER A 59 7.96 -5.88 1.82
CA SER A 59 8.23 -6.30 0.44
C SER A 59 9.72 -6.11 0.11
N ASP A 60 10.21 -6.92 -0.83
CA ASP A 60 11.60 -6.81 -1.27
C ASP A 60 11.92 -5.45 -1.89
N PHE A 61 10.92 -4.74 -2.42
CA PHE A 61 11.11 -3.39 -2.95
C PHE A 61 11.62 -2.44 -1.86
N PHE A 62 10.87 -2.29 -0.75
CA PHE A 62 11.27 -1.43 0.37
C PHE A 62 12.50 -1.97 1.11
N ARG A 63 12.53 -3.29 1.36
CA ARG A 63 13.65 -3.91 2.07
C ARG A 63 14.98 -3.76 1.31
N SER A 64 14.98 -3.97 -0.01
CA SER A 64 16.21 -3.88 -0.81
C SER A 64 16.85 -2.49 -0.77
N GLN A 65 16.05 -1.42 -0.59
CA GLN A 65 16.58 -0.06 -0.50
C GLN A 65 17.56 0.09 0.68
N TYR A 66 17.24 -0.47 1.84
CA TYR A 66 18.09 -0.47 3.03
C TYR A 66 19.22 -1.51 2.97
N PHE A 67 18.98 -2.66 2.34
CA PHE A 67 19.97 -3.74 2.25
C PHE A 67 21.05 -3.47 1.22
N GLU A 68 20.70 -2.78 0.13
CA GLU A 68 21.60 -2.40 -0.95
C GLU A 68 22.05 -0.93 -0.83
N GLU A 69 21.61 -0.23 0.21
CA GLU A 69 21.96 1.17 0.52
C GLU A 69 21.71 2.11 -0.68
N ARG A 70 20.60 1.88 -1.40
CA ARG A 70 20.22 2.64 -2.59
C ARG A 70 19.39 3.87 -2.21
N PHE A 71 20.06 4.86 -1.65
CA PHE A 71 19.47 6.15 -1.31
C PHE A 71 20.09 7.27 -2.13
N ASP A 72 19.35 8.35 -2.37
CA ASP A 72 19.97 9.59 -2.80
C ASP A 72 20.79 10.20 -1.63
N PRO A 73 21.78 11.06 -1.91
CA PRO A 73 22.68 11.58 -0.87
C PRO A 73 21.98 12.30 0.29
N PHE A 74 20.83 12.94 0.06
CA PHE A 74 20.11 13.64 1.11
C PHE A 74 19.38 12.67 2.04
N THR A 75 18.71 11.67 1.45
CA THR A 75 18.06 10.61 2.23
C THR A 75 19.07 9.79 3.01
N GLU A 76 20.21 9.46 2.41
CA GLU A 76 21.30 8.74 3.07
C GLU A 76 21.82 9.50 4.31
N MET A 77 22.11 10.80 4.17
CA MET A 77 22.54 11.65 5.27
C MET A 77 21.52 11.67 6.41
N SER A 78 20.22 11.78 6.10
CA SER A 78 19.15 11.79 7.11
C SER A 78 19.01 10.44 7.83
N ILE A 79 19.22 9.33 7.13
CA ILE A 79 19.27 7.99 7.76
C ILE A 79 20.45 7.92 8.74
N HIS A 80 21.63 8.43 8.36
CA HIS A 80 22.79 8.46 9.25
C HIS A 80 22.54 9.30 10.52
N GLU A 81 21.90 10.46 10.39
CA GLU A 81 21.51 11.28 11.54
C GLU A 81 20.53 10.52 12.48
N HIS A 82 19.56 9.80 11.90
CA HIS A 82 18.66 8.93 12.65
C HIS A 82 19.40 7.77 13.34
N MET A 83 20.38 7.17 12.67
CA MET A 83 21.24 6.11 13.21
C MET A 83 22.06 6.61 14.39
N GLU A 84 22.71 7.76 14.28
CA GLU A 84 23.48 8.37 15.37
C GLU A 84 22.59 8.67 16.58
N HIS A 85 21.41 9.24 16.33
CA HIS A 85 20.46 9.57 17.40
C HIS A 85 19.99 8.33 18.17
N ASN A 86 19.63 7.26 17.45
CA ASN A 86 19.07 6.04 18.01
C ASN A 86 20.12 4.96 18.32
N LYS A 87 21.42 5.25 18.13
CA LYS A 87 22.54 4.31 18.32
C LYS A 87 22.40 3.03 17.48
N ILE A 88 21.91 3.18 16.26
CA ILE A 88 21.75 2.08 15.30
C ILE A 88 23.02 1.98 14.46
N SER A 89 23.58 0.77 14.34
CA SER A 89 24.90 0.57 13.73
C SER A 89 24.88 0.41 12.21
N THR A 90 23.75 0.00 11.61
CA THR A 90 23.64 -0.22 10.16
C THR A 90 22.28 0.20 9.59
N MET A 91 22.20 0.49 8.28
CA MET A 91 20.93 0.85 7.62
C MET A 91 19.92 -0.30 7.63
N GLN A 92 20.38 -1.56 7.56
CA GLN A 92 19.51 -2.73 7.65
C GLN A 92 18.85 -2.82 9.03
N ALA A 93 19.57 -2.43 10.09
CA ALA A 93 19.02 -2.33 11.43
C ALA A 93 17.99 -1.19 11.52
N VAL A 94 18.18 -0.06 10.83
CA VAL A 94 17.15 1.01 10.74
C VAL A 94 15.84 0.46 10.19
N TRP A 95 15.88 -0.25 9.05
CA TRP A 95 14.69 -0.86 8.49
C TRP A 95 14.00 -1.80 9.47
N PHE A 96 14.78 -2.63 10.17
CA PHE A 96 14.24 -3.60 11.13
C PHE A 96 13.64 -2.92 12.37
N GLU A 97 14.31 -1.91 12.94
CA GLU A 97 13.82 -1.13 14.08
C GLU A 97 12.56 -0.32 13.74
N ASN A 98 12.51 0.29 12.55
CA ASN A 98 11.29 0.94 12.05
C ASN A 98 10.12 -0.06 12.00
N LEU A 99 10.36 -1.23 11.42
CA LEU A 99 9.36 -2.28 11.31
C LEU A 99 8.90 -2.81 12.68
N LYS A 100 9.81 -3.00 13.65
CA LYS A 100 9.48 -3.34 15.04
C LYS A 100 8.59 -2.30 15.67
N TRP A 101 8.96 -1.03 15.55
CA TRP A 101 8.22 0.07 16.13
C TRP A 101 6.80 0.13 15.56
N LEU A 102 6.68 0.07 14.23
CA LEU A 102 5.39 0.08 13.54
C LEU A 102 4.48 -1.06 13.97
N ILE A 103 4.99 -2.28 14.12
CA ILE A 103 4.18 -3.42 14.57
C ILE A 103 3.73 -3.25 16.02
N ASN A 104 4.60 -2.75 16.91
CA ASN A 104 4.33 -2.62 18.33
C ASN A 104 3.42 -1.42 18.68
N ALA A 105 3.62 -0.28 18.04
CA ALA A 105 2.90 0.95 18.35
C ALA A 105 1.40 0.81 18.04
N SER A 106 0.51 1.37 18.88
CA SER A 106 -0.90 1.50 18.52
C SER A 106 -1.06 2.47 17.34
N VAL A 107 -2.15 2.34 16.58
CA VAL A 107 -2.45 3.29 15.50
C VAL A 107 -2.58 4.72 16.04
N GLU A 108 -3.18 4.88 17.23
CA GLU A 108 -3.26 6.16 17.94
C GLU A 108 -1.87 6.77 18.19
N ASN A 109 -0.90 5.98 18.68
CA ASN A 109 0.45 6.46 18.92
C ASN A 109 1.16 6.84 17.62
N ILE A 110 0.96 6.05 16.55
CA ILE A 110 1.53 6.36 15.23
C ILE A 110 0.98 7.70 14.71
N LEU A 111 -0.34 7.89 14.78
CA LEU A 111 -0.98 9.12 14.32
C LEU A 111 -0.60 10.34 15.17
N LYS A 112 -0.46 10.17 16.48
CA LYS A 112 0.01 11.23 17.38
C LYS A 112 1.44 11.66 17.01
N GLU A 113 2.35 10.71 16.87
CA GLU A 113 3.74 10.98 16.46
C GLU A 113 3.80 11.65 15.09
N TYR A 114 2.92 11.25 14.17
CA TYR A 114 2.81 11.85 12.84
C TYR A 114 2.34 13.31 12.92
N GLN A 115 1.30 13.58 13.72
CA GLN A 115 0.79 14.93 13.93
C GLN A 115 1.85 15.84 14.56
N GLU A 116 2.53 15.40 15.60
CA GLU A 116 3.63 16.15 16.24
C GLU A 116 4.77 16.45 15.24
N ALA A 117 5.09 15.51 14.35
CA ALA A 117 6.06 15.71 13.27
C ALA A 117 5.59 16.73 12.23
N MET A 118 4.30 16.76 11.90
CA MET A 118 3.73 17.71 10.94
C MET A 118 3.59 19.12 11.52
N GLU A 119 3.26 19.27 12.80
CA GLU A 119 3.14 20.57 13.48
C GLU A 119 4.49 21.28 13.67
N THR A 120 5.55 20.51 13.86
CA THR A 120 6.91 21.03 14.05
C THR A 120 7.64 21.31 12.73
N ARG A 121 6.99 21.08 11.58
CA ARG A 121 7.54 21.25 10.23
C ARG A 121 7.81 22.73 9.93
N PRO A 122 9.07 23.15 9.75
CA PRO A 122 9.36 24.48 9.24
C PRO A 122 8.73 24.61 7.86
N SER A 123 7.96 25.67 7.65
CA SER A 123 7.28 25.89 6.38
C SER A 123 8.32 26.06 5.27
N HIS A 124 8.44 25.03 4.42
CA HIS A 124 8.92 25.04 3.02
C HIS A 124 10.21 24.28 2.66
N SER A 125 10.74 23.35 3.46
CA SER A 125 11.67 22.35 2.88
C SER A 125 11.56 20.94 3.48
N ILE A 126 11.50 19.94 2.60
CA ILE A 126 11.65 18.51 2.96
C ILE A 126 12.99 18.29 3.68
N GLU A 127 14.03 19.02 3.28
CA GLU A 127 15.35 19.00 3.93
C GLU A 127 15.31 19.38 5.42
N ALA A 128 14.45 20.32 5.84
CA ALA A 128 14.33 20.71 7.24
C ALA A 128 13.61 19.65 8.10
N VAL A 129 12.71 18.86 7.50
CA VAL A 129 12.00 17.75 8.15
C VAL A 129 12.93 16.57 8.39
N LEU A 130 13.72 16.23 7.36
CA LEU A 130 14.66 15.11 7.41
C LEU A 130 15.76 15.30 8.47
N LYS A 131 16.19 16.54 8.70
CA LYS A 131 17.32 16.84 9.62
C LYS A 131 16.97 17.02 11.09
N SER A 132 15.71 17.27 11.43
CA SER A 132 15.35 17.79 12.77
C SER A 132 14.63 16.80 13.68
N ARG A 133 14.05 15.73 13.13
CA ARG A 133 13.19 14.84 13.92
C ARG A 133 13.98 13.77 14.67
N LYS A 134 13.93 13.88 16.00
CA LYS A 134 14.47 12.91 16.96
C LYS A 134 13.34 12.03 17.49
N GLY A 135 13.06 10.94 16.77
CA GLY A 135 11.98 10.01 17.10
C GLY A 135 12.42 8.55 17.02
N PRO A 136 11.58 7.62 17.54
CA PRO A 136 11.87 6.18 17.59
C PRO A 136 11.75 5.47 16.23
N ILE A 137 11.27 6.18 15.21
CA ILE A 137 11.15 5.71 13.82
C ILE A 137 11.74 6.78 12.91
N TYR A 138 12.36 6.35 11.81
CA TYR A 138 12.85 7.26 10.77
C TYR A 138 11.72 8.17 10.23
N ALA A 139 12.04 9.45 10.01
CA ALA A 139 11.05 10.48 9.74
C ALA A 139 10.24 10.23 8.44
N VAL A 140 10.92 9.82 7.37
CA VAL A 140 10.27 9.49 6.08
C VAL A 140 9.27 8.36 6.24
N GLU A 141 9.64 7.32 6.97
CA GLU A 141 8.75 6.18 7.19
C GLU A 141 7.53 6.59 8.01
N LEU A 142 7.71 7.44 9.03
CA LEU A 142 6.54 7.93 9.74
C LEU A 142 5.64 8.81 8.88
N GLU A 143 6.22 9.69 8.06
CA GLU A 143 5.45 10.55 7.16
C GLU A 143 4.63 9.69 6.19
N GLU A 144 5.24 8.70 5.55
CA GLU A 144 4.51 7.80 4.65
C GLU A 144 3.44 6.99 5.39
N PHE A 145 3.78 6.35 6.51
CA PHE A 145 2.81 5.55 7.27
C PHE A 145 1.66 6.40 7.82
N GLY A 146 1.98 7.56 8.38
CA GLY A 146 1.04 8.49 8.96
C GLY A 146 0.10 9.06 7.90
N ASP A 147 0.63 9.47 6.75
CA ASP A 147 -0.15 9.98 5.62
C ASP A 147 -1.13 8.93 5.09
N ILE A 148 -0.68 7.68 4.88
CA ILE A 148 -1.58 6.59 4.48
C ILE A 148 -2.67 6.38 5.53
N MET A 149 -2.29 6.31 6.81
CA MET A 149 -3.24 6.03 7.89
C MET A 149 -4.28 7.14 8.03
N ALA A 150 -3.87 8.40 7.92
CA ALA A 150 -4.72 9.57 8.12
C ALA A 150 -5.54 9.97 6.88
N HIS A 151 -5.01 9.75 5.67
CA HIS A 151 -5.53 10.39 4.45
C HIS A 151 -5.92 9.41 3.34
N SER A 152 -5.95 8.10 3.63
CA SER A 152 -6.42 7.10 2.68
C SER A 152 -7.78 6.50 3.04
N MET A 153 -8.68 6.43 2.04
CA MET A 153 -9.86 5.59 2.07
C MET A 153 -9.52 4.15 1.63
N VAL A 154 -10.44 3.21 1.86
CA VAL A 154 -10.31 1.81 1.44
C VAL A 154 -11.43 1.47 0.46
N CYS A 155 -11.05 0.97 -0.72
CA CYS A 155 -11.96 0.43 -1.72
C CYS A 155 -11.72 -1.07 -1.92
N ILE A 156 -12.78 -1.81 -2.29
CA ILE A 156 -12.71 -3.23 -2.62
C ILE A 156 -13.07 -3.39 -4.10
N TRP A 157 -12.07 -3.70 -4.91
CA TRP A 157 -12.24 -3.87 -6.34
C TRP A 157 -12.35 -5.35 -6.70
N GLU A 158 -13.32 -5.65 -7.55
CA GLU A 158 -13.61 -6.97 -8.07
C GLU A 158 -13.37 -7.02 -9.58
N ALA A 159 -12.58 -8.00 -10.02
CA ALA A 159 -12.38 -8.26 -11.44
C ALA A 159 -13.67 -8.84 -12.06
N PRO A 160 -14.11 -8.33 -13.22
CA PRO A 160 -15.31 -8.82 -13.88
C PRO A 160 -15.02 -10.18 -14.54
N ALA A 161 -16.09 -10.90 -14.89
CA ALA A 161 -15.97 -12.17 -15.60
C ALA A 161 -15.10 -12.07 -16.88
N GLY A 162 -14.10 -12.94 -16.97
CA GLY A 162 -13.16 -12.99 -18.10
C GLY A 162 -11.99 -12.00 -18.01
N ALA A 163 -11.78 -11.36 -16.87
CA ALA A 163 -10.54 -10.70 -16.47
C ALA A 163 -10.12 -11.19 -15.08
N GLU A 164 -8.85 -11.00 -14.73
CA GLU A 164 -8.34 -11.34 -13.40
C GLU A 164 -7.12 -10.46 -13.07
N PHE A 165 -6.91 -10.22 -11.78
CA PHE A 165 -5.69 -9.62 -11.28
C PHE A 165 -4.54 -10.63 -11.27
N ILE A 166 -3.34 -10.16 -11.61
CA ILE A 166 -2.10 -10.95 -11.53
C ILE A 166 -1.57 -10.91 -10.10
N LEU A 167 -1.09 -12.06 -9.62
CA LEU A 167 -0.37 -12.17 -8.36
C LEU A 167 1.14 -12.14 -8.62
N SER A 168 1.88 -11.42 -7.78
CA SER A 168 3.34 -11.32 -7.80
C SER A 168 3.85 -10.96 -6.40
N GLU A 169 5.17 -10.94 -6.22
CA GLU A 169 5.80 -10.35 -5.02
C GLU A 169 5.45 -8.85 -4.81
N GLY A 170 4.94 -8.17 -5.84
CA GLY A 170 4.50 -6.78 -5.80
C GLY A 170 3.08 -6.53 -5.34
N CYS A 171 2.31 -7.59 -5.06
CA CYS A 171 0.88 -7.46 -4.79
C CYS A 171 0.54 -6.82 -3.45
N PHE A 172 1.53 -6.51 -2.61
CA PHE A 172 1.34 -5.77 -1.37
C PHE A 172 1.98 -4.38 -1.51
N GLY A 173 1.23 -3.44 -2.07
CA GLY A 173 1.65 -2.04 -2.18
C GLY A 173 2.30 -1.65 -3.51
N ALA A 174 1.98 -2.36 -4.60
CA ALA A 174 2.13 -1.75 -5.93
C ALA A 174 1.29 -0.46 -5.97
N PHE A 175 1.79 0.61 -6.60
CA PHE A 175 1.13 1.90 -6.50
C PHE A 175 1.08 2.64 -7.83
N GLU A 176 0.11 3.53 -7.93
CA GLU A 176 0.07 4.59 -8.93
C GLU A 176 0.49 5.92 -8.31
N GLY A 177 1.22 6.74 -9.05
CA GLY A 177 1.64 8.08 -8.66
C GLY A 177 3.17 8.16 -8.68
N THR A 178 3.73 9.00 -7.82
CA THR A 178 5.18 9.13 -7.66
C THR A 178 5.61 8.65 -6.28
N LEU A 179 6.88 8.29 -6.15
CA LEU A 179 7.48 8.06 -4.84
C LEU A 179 7.27 9.30 -3.96
N GLY A 180 6.60 9.11 -2.82
CA GLY A 180 6.20 10.17 -1.89
C GLY A 180 4.77 10.69 -2.07
N PHE A 181 4.16 10.53 -3.25
CA PHE A 181 2.75 10.90 -3.50
C PHE A 181 1.99 9.84 -4.32
N PRO A 182 1.91 8.60 -3.83
CA PRO A 182 1.07 7.58 -4.47
C PRO A 182 -0.41 7.88 -4.24
N ILE A 183 -1.18 7.85 -5.32
CA ILE A 183 -2.63 8.09 -5.34
C ILE A 183 -3.35 6.81 -4.90
N HIS A 184 -2.98 5.69 -5.52
CA HIS A 184 -3.53 4.37 -5.23
C HIS A 184 -2.43 3.44 -4.76
N ARG A 185 -2.70 2.67 -3.72
CA ARG A 185 -1.89 1.50 -3.36
C ARG A 185 -2.74 0.25 -3.47
N PHE A 186 -2.28 -0.67 -4.31
CA PHE A 186 -2.94 -1.93 -4.65
C PHE A 186 -2.43 -3.07 -3.77
N PHE A 187 -3.40 -3.73 -3.13
CA PHE A 187 -3.22 -4.95 -2.36
C PHE A 187 -4.01 -6.07 -3.03
N VAL A 188 -3.40 -6.73 -4.03
CA VAL A 188 -4.06 -7.80 -4.78
C VAL A 188 -4.07 -9.07 -3.93
N ILE A 189 -5.24 -9.38 -3.37
CA ILE A 189 -5.43 -10.48 -2.43
C ILE A 189 -5.87 -11.78 -3.12
N SER A 190 -6.36 -11.70 -4.37
CA SER A 190 -6.69 -12.88 -5.19
C SER A 190 -6.83 -12.48 -6.66
N PRO A 191 -6.94 -13.43 -7.60
CA PRO A 191 -7.23 -13.10 -9.00
C PRO A 191 -8.57 -12.38 -9.21
N ARG A 192 -9.50 -12.46 -8.25
CA ARG A 192 -10.81 -11.79 -8.33
C ARG A 192 -10.84 -10.46 -7.58
N PHE A 193 -10.03 -10.26 -6.55
CA PHE A 193 -10.19 -9.13 -5.63
C PHE A 193 -8.87 -8.40 -5.35
N ALA A 194 -8.96 -7.07 -5.30
CA ALA A 194 -7.94 -6.19 -4.79
C ALA A 194 -8.52 -5.26 -3.72
N ILE A 195 -7.76 -5.01 -2.66
CA ILE A 195 -8.01 -3.92 -1.72
C ILE A 195 -7.18 -2.73 -2.21
N VAL A 196 -7.79 -1.56 -2.31
CA VAL A 196 -7.13 -0.36 -2.81
C VAL A 196 -7.19 0.73 -1.75
N LEU A 197 -6.03 1.23 -1.35
CA LEU A 197 -5.94 2.44 -0.53
C LEU A 197 -5.87 3.64 -1.47
N VAL A 198 -6.82 4.56 -1.37
CA VAL A 198 -6.92 5.74 -2.25
C VAL A 198 -6.74 6.99 -1.40
N VAL A 199 -5.86 7.91 -1.81
CA VAL A 199 -5.69 9.20 -1.13
C VAL A 199 -6.92 10.08 -1.36
N GLU A 200 -7.53 10.57 -0.28
CA GLU A 200 -8.83 11.29 -0.32
C GLU A 200 -8.76 12.66 -1.01
N LYS A 201 -7.57 13.25 -1.19
CA LYS A 201 -7.37 14.60 -1.75
C LYS A 201 -6.39 14.60 -2.93
N HIS A 202 -6.49 13.63 -3.81
CA HIS A 202 -5.55 13.48 -4.92
C HIS A 202 -5.75 14.50 -6.07
N GLU A 203 -6.91 15.16 -6.15
CA GLU A 203 -7.29 16.12 -7.21
C GLU A 203 -6.35 17.34 -7.37
N ASN A 204 -5.48 17.60 -6.38
CA ASN A 204 -4.55 18.73 -6.39
C ASN A 204 -3.07 18.33 -6.30
N LEU A 205 -2.74 17.05 -6.46
CA LEU A 205 -1.35 16.61 -6.44
C LEU A 205 -0.62 17.21 -7.64
N ARG A 206 0.49 17.90 -7.40
CA ARG A 206 1.31 18.52 -8.43
C ARG A 206 2.70 17.89 -8.42
N ASP A 207 3.29 17.66 -9.59
CA ASP A 207 4.70 17.29 -9.67
C ASP A 207 5.62 18.47 -9.32
N LYS A 208 6.93 18.22 -9.37
CA LYS A 208 7.97 19.22 -9.11
C LYS A 208 7.93 20.38 -10.12
N GLU A 209 7.32 20.17 -11.29
CA GLU A 209 7.11 21.17 -12.33
C GLU A 209 5.74 21.88 -12.22
N GLY A 210 4.95 21.58 -11.18
CA GLY A 210 3.64 22.18 -10.92
C GLY A 210 2.48 21.61 -11.76
N ARG A 211 2.72 20.56 -12.55
CA ARG A 211 1.70 19.87 -13.36
C ARG A 211 0.82 19.02 -12.45
N VAL A 212 -0.48 19.09 -12.65
CA VAL A 212 -1.44 18.27 -11.90
C VAL A 212 -1.26 16.82 -12.31
N TRP A 213 -1.02 15.95 -11.34
CA TRP A 213 -1.07 14.51 -11.52
C TRP A 213 -2.51 14.11 -11.73
N VAL A 214 -2.78 13.54 -12.90
CA VAL A 214 -4.09 12.98 -13.22
C VAL A 214 -4.03 11.49 -12.93
N SER A 215 -4.94 11.04 -12.07
CA SER A 215 -5.13 9.62 -11.77
C SER A 215 -5.38 8.82 -13.05
N LEU A 216 -4.84 7.60 -13.14
CA LEU A 216 -5.12 6.64 -14.21
C LEU A 216 -6.52 6.03 -14.06
N PHE A 217 -7.10 6.11 -12.85
CA PHE A 217 -8.41 5.59 -12.48
C PHE A 217 -9.39 6.74 -12.24
N GLY A 218 -10.62 6.61 -12.75
CA GLY A 218 -11.66 7.61 -12.55
C GLY A 218 -12.27 7.55 -11.14
N ASP A 219 -12.79 8.68 -10.68
CA ASP A 219 -13.40 8.83 -9.34
C ASP A 219 -14.61 7.95 -9.12
N GLU A 220 -15.26 7.49 -10.19
CA GLU A 220 -16.37 6.52 -10.10
C GLU A 220 -15.97 5.18 -9.46
N LEU A 221 -14.67 4.88 -9.39
CA LEU A 221 -14.13 3.68 -8.74
C LEU A 221 -13.84 3.88 -7.24
N HIS A 222 -13.96 5.11 -6.72
CA HIS A 222 -13.64 5.51 -5.35
C HIS A 222 -14.89 5.54 -4.46
N VAL A 223 -15.58 4.40 -4.32
CA VAL A 223 -16.78 4.38 -3.48
C VAL A 223 -16.41 4.37 -2.01
N HIS A 224 -16.78 5.46 -1.33
CA HIS A 224 -16.64 5.59 0.12
C HIS A 224 -17.53 4.57 0.85
N PRO A 225 -17.02 3.92 1.90
CA PRO A 225 -17.83 3.07 2.75
C PRO A 225 -18.91 3.88 3.47
N GLU A 226 -20.11 3.30 3.59
CA GLU A 226 -21.16 3.87 4.45
C GLU A 226 -20.67 3.83 5.90
N THR A 227 -20.65 4.99 6.57
CA THR A 227 -20.14 5.10 7.95
C THR A 227 -21.30 5.27 8.93
N ILE A 228 -21.43 4.34 9.87
CA ILE A 228 -22.37 4.37 10.98
C ILE A 228 -21.62 4.83 12.24
N TYR A 229 -21.82 6.09 12.59
CA TYR A 229 -21.24 6.71 13.76
C TYR A 229 -21.99 6.31 15.04
N LYS A 230 -21.28 5.80 16.05
CA LYS A 230 -21.93 5.36 17.31
C LYS A 230 -22.41 6.51 18.18
N LYS A 231 -21.79 7.70 18.05
CA LYS A 231 -22.21 8.93 18.75
C LYS A 231 -23.28 9.72 17.96
N GLY A 232 -23.79 9.18 16.86
CA GLY A 232 -24.57 9.95 15.87
C GLY A 232 -23.67 10.59 14.80
N PRO A 233 -24.24 11.10 13.70
CA PRO A 233 -23.46 11.76 12.65
C PRO A 233 -22.76 13.01 13.20
N PRO A 234 -21.51 13.31 12.77
CA PRO A 234 -20.84 14.54 13.18
C PRO A 234 -21.63 15.77 12.70
N PRO A 235 -21.73 16.83 13.52
CA PRO A 235 -22.22 18.13 13.05
C PRO A 235 -21.40 18.63 11.85
N LYS A 236 -22.02 19.38 10.93
CA LYS A 236 -21.37 19.84 9.68
C LYS A 236 -20.06 20.62 9.89
N ASP A 237 -19.92 21.28 11.05
CA ASP A 237 -18.77 22.13 11.39
C ASP A 237 -17.82 21.48 12.41
N PHE A 238 -17.99 20.19 12.69
CA PHE A 238 -17.19 19.48 13.69
C PHE A 238 -16.08 18.67 13.05
N ASP A 239 -14.90 18.71 13.65
CA ASP A 239 -13.79 17.83 13.26
C ASP A 239 -14.24 16.36 13.44
N PRO A 240 -14.32 15.57 12.35
CA PRO A 240 -14.70 14.16 12.40
C PRO A 240 -13.81 13.36 13.35
N ALA A 241 -12.55 13.76 13.55
CA ALA A 241 -11.63 13.09 14.48
C ALA A 241 -12.15 13.11 15.92
N ILE A 242 -12.68 14.25 16.37
CA ILE A 242 -13.19 14.43 17.74
C ILE A 242 -14.52 13.69 17.95
N HIS A 243 -15.35 13.61 16.91
CA HIS A 243 -16.64 12.93 16.97
C HIS A 243 -16.54 11.40 16.75
N SER A 244 -15.42 10.94 16.21
CA SER A 244 -15.22 9.53 15.89
C SER A 244 -15.10 8.66 17.14
N THR A 245 -15.38 7.36 16.98
CA THR A 245 -15.11 6.34 18.00
C THR A 245 -14.47 5.11 17.37
N PRO A 246 -13.66 4.34 18.13
CA PRO A 246 -13.15 3.05 17.69
C PRO A 246 -14.24 2.03 17.31
N LYS A 247 -15.50 2.30 17.71
CA LYS A 247 -16.68 1.45 17.50
C LYS A 247 -17.56 1.89 16.32
N ASP A 248 -17.24 3.00 15.66
CA ASP A 248 -17.92 3.38 14.42
C ASP A 248 -17.77 2.26 13.40
N VAL A 249 -18.79 2.04 12.58
CA VAL A 249 -18.81 0.91 11.63
C VAL A 249 -18.77 1.44 10.21
N PHE A 250 -17.84 0.91 9.43
CA PHE A 250 -17.71 1.13 8.00
C PHE A 250 -18.26 -0.07 7.26
N LYS A 251 -19.25 0.15 6.39
CA LYS A 251 -19.78 -0.89 5.50
C LYS A 251 -19.22 -0.67 4.10
N PHE A 252 -18.51 -1.69 3.62
CA PHE A 252 -17.89 -1.69 2.32
C PHE A 252 -18.80 -2.35 1.29
N GLN A 253 -18.60 -1.95 0.04
CA GLN A 253 -19.17 -2.63 -1.12
C GLN A 253 -18.04 -3.10 -2.05
N ARG A 254 -18.31 -4.18 -2.78
CA ARG A 254 -17.44 -4.64 -3.86
C ARG A 254 -17.82 -3.90 -5.12
N ILE A 255 -16.83 -3.30 -5.76
CA ILE A 255 -17.03 -2.61 -7.03
C ILE A 255 -16.48 -3.51 -8.12
N VAL A 256 -17.35 -3.99 -9.00
CA VAL A 256 -16.90 -4.68 -10.21
C VAL A 256 -16.34 -3.64 -11.17
N ILE A 257 -15.02 -3.62 -11.32
CA ILE A 257 -14.36 -2.61 -12.17
C ILE A 257 -14.35 -3.04 -13.64
N PRO A 258 -14.25 -2.10 -14.60
CA PRO A 258 -14.11 -2.46 -16.01
C PRO A 258 -12.86 -3.32 -16.27
N LYS A 259 -12.92 -4.17 -17.31
CA LYS A 259 -11.78 -5.04 -17.70
C LYS A 259 -10.51 -4.25 -17.95
N GLU A 260 -10.63 -3.08 -18.57
CA GLU A 260 -9.51 -2.20 -18.85
C GLU A 260 -8.82 -1.73 -17.57
N GLU A 261 -9.57 -1.40 -16.52
CA GLU A 261 -9.01 -1.00 -15.22
C GLU A 261 -8.26 -2.16 -14.54
N VAL A 262 -8.76 -3.40 -14.65
CA VAL A 262 -7.99 -4.59 -14.23
C VAL A 262 -6.67 -4.68 -14.99
N TYR A 263 -6.67 -4.42 -16.30
CA TYR A 263 -5.44 -4.46 -17.10
C TYR A 263 -4.47 -3.33 -16.77
N LYS A 264 -4.96 -2.14 -16.38
CA LYS A 264 -4.11 -1.06 -15.85
C LYS A 264 -3.43 -1.47 -14.54
N VAL A 265 -4.19 -2.01 -13.58
CA VAL A 265 -3.64 -2.53 -12.31
C VAL A 265 -2.58 -3.60 -12.59
N ASN A 266 -2.89 -4.55 -13.48
CA ASN A 266 -1.93 -5.57 -13.90
C ASN A 266 -0.68 -4.96 -14.54
N GLY A 267 -0.83 -3.89 -15.33
CA GLY A 267 0.29 -3.14 -15.90
C GLY A 267 1.20 -2.55 -14.84
N ILE A 268 0.64 -1.95 -13.78
CA ILE A 268 1.40 -1.43 -12.63
C ILE A 268 2.16 -2.56 -11.93
N VAL A 269 1.49 -3.71 -11.69
CA VAL A 269 2.12 -4.87 -11.08
C VAL A 269 3.29 -5.40 -11.92
N LEU A 270 3.10 -5.48 -13.25
CA LEU A 270 4.10 -5.93 -14.22
C LEU A 270 5.29 -4.97 -14.34
N ASP A 271 5.10 -3.67 -14.14
CA ASP A 271 6.20 -2.71 -14.27
C ASP A 271 7.20 -2.78 -13.11
N GLY A 272 6.76 -3.18 -11.92
CA GLY A 272 7.56 -3.18 -10.67
C GLY A 272 8.68 -4.23 -10.55
N ARG A 273 9.32 -4.66 -11.65
CA ARG A 273 10.40 -5.69 -11.73
C ARG A 273 10.12 -6.92 -10.88
N ARG A 274 9.25 -7.80 -11.38
CA ARG A 274 8.78 -8.98 -10.64
C ARG A 274 9.48 -10.26 -11.12
N GLN A 275 10.01 -11.04 -10.20
CA GLN A 275 10.62 -12.34 -10.45
C GLN A 275 9.55 -13.42 -10.60
N CYS A 276 8.47 -13.33 -9.81
CA CYS A 276 7.38 -14.29 -9.83
C CYS A 276 6.07 -13.66 -10.32
N LEU A 277 5.42 -14.32 -11.29
CA LEU A 277 4.07 -14.00 -11.75
C LEU A 277 3.20 -15.24 -11.65
N THR A 278 2.05 -15.09 -10.97
CA THR A 278 1.04 -16.12 -10.79
C THR A 278 -0.28 -15.61 -11.34
N TYR A 279 -0.91 -16.43 -12.17
CA TYR A 279 -2.19 -16.12 -12.83
C TYR A 279 -3.00 -17.40 -12.94
N LYS A 280 -4.33 -17.27 -13.03
CA LYS A 280 -5.25 -18.41 -13.09
C LYS A 280 -5.59 -18.78 -14.54
N SER A 281 -5.62 -17.82 -15.46
CA SER A 281 -6.00 -18.01 -16.86
C SER A 281 -4.93 -17.51 -17.81
N SER A 282 -4.39 -18.42 -18.64
CA SER A 282 -3.45 -18.06 -19.72
C SER A 282 -4.04 -17.04 -20.69
N ALA A 283 -5.35 -17.12 -20.95
CA ALA A 283 -6.04 -16.16 -21.81
C ALA A 283 -6.11 -14.76 -21.18
N SER A 284 -6.41 -14.68 -19.88
CA SER A 284 -6.46 -13.40 -19.17
C SER A 284 -5.06 -12.79 -19.06
N MET A 285 -4.07 -13.60 -18.71
CA MET A 285 -2.68 -13.17 -18.64
C MET A 285 -2.16 -12.66 -19.98
N TYR A 286 -2.45 -13.37 -21.08
CA TYR A 286 -2.09 -12.92 -22.43
C TYR A 286 -2.69 -11.56 -22.78
N LYS A 287 -3.96 -11.33 -22.42
CA LYS A 287 -4.64 -10.03 -22.62
C LYS A 287 -3.99 -8.92 -21.80
N SER A 288 -3.65 -9.18 -20.54
CA SER A 288 -2.91 -8.23 -19.69
C SER A 288 -1.55 -7.86 -20.28
N LEU A 289 -0.80 -8.83 -20.80
CA LEU A 289 0.49 -8.57 -21.47
C LEU A 289 0.32 -7.76 -22.76
N CYS A 290 -0.69 -8.07 -23.58
CA CYS A 290 -1.00 -7.30 -24.78
C CYS A 290 -1.38 -5.86 -24.45
N TYR A 291 -2.17 -5.65 -23.40
CA TYR A 291 -2.52 -4.32 -22.91
C TYR A 291 -1.26 -3.58 -22.44
N TYR A 292 -0.46 -4.20 -21.57
CA TYR A 292 0.77 -3.63 -21.05
C TYR A 292 1.73 -3.21 -22.19
N ASP A 293 1.97 -4.07 -23.19
CA ASP A 293 2.82 -3.73 -24.33
C ASP A 293 2.29 -2.55 -25.15
N LYS A 294 0.96 -2.41 -25.27
CA LYS A 294 0.33 -1.28 -25.97
C LYS A 294 0.58 0.04 -25.26
N VAL A 295 0.53 0.05 -23.92
CA VAL A 295 0.52 1.29 -23.14
C VAL A 295 1.84 1.63 -22.45
N LYS A 296 2.75 0.65 -22.26
CA LYS A 296 3.93 0.81 -21.40
C LYS A 296 4.87 1.95 -21.77
N LYS A 297 4.97 2.30 -23.05
CA LYS A 297 5.81 3.42 -23.47
C LYS A 297 5.32 4.78 -22.92
N ASN A 298 4.01 4.91 -22.72
CA ASN A 298 3.39 6.17 -22.34
C ASN A 298 3.02 6.22 -20.86
N MET A 299 2.72 5.06 -20.26
CA MET A 299 2.20 4.99 -18.88
C MET A 299 3.25 4.56 -17.85
N PHE A 300 4.31 3.89 -18.26
CA PHE A 300 5.20 3.18 -17.34
C PHE A 300 6.67 3.55 -17.57
N GLU A 301 7.43 3.57 -16.48
CA GLU A 301 8.83 4.02 -16.48
C GLU A 301 9.78 2.86 -16.77
N ILE A 302 9.56 1.69 -16.15
CA ILE A 302 10.51 0.57 -16.19
C ILE A 302 10.39 -0.20 -17.51
N ARG A 303 9.16 -0.40 -17.99
CA ARG A 303 8.84 -0.96 -19.33
C ARG A 303 9.44 -2.35 -19.55
N ASN A 304 9.28 -3.24 -18.57
CA ASN A 304 9.77 -4.62 -18.63
C ASN A 304 9.38 -5.34 -19.94
N ASP A 305 10.25 -6.25 -20.40
CA ASP A 305 9.96 -7.10 -21.57
C ASP A 305 9.42 -8.47 -21.16
N TYR A 306 8.17 -8.73 -21.53
CA TYR A 306 7.49 -10.01 -21.34
C TYR A 306 7.26 -10.76 -22.65
N SER A 307 8.01 -10.43 -23.71
CA SER A 307 7.87 -11.02 -25.06
C SER A 307 7.97 -12.56 -25.08
N ILE A 308 8.84 -13.13 -24.25
CA ILE A 308 9.01 -14.59 -24.12
C ILE A 308 7.75 -15.22 -23.52
N LEU A 309 7.28 -14.69 -22.38
CA LEU A 309 6.08 -15.19 -21.71
C LEU A 309 4.84 -15.05 -22.61
N ARG A 310 4.70 -13.90 -23.28
CA ARG A 310 3.60 -13.65 -24.21
C ARG A 310 3.57 -14.66 -25.36
N ARG A 311 4.72 -14.97 -25.97
CA ARG A 311 4.81 -15.97 -27.05
C ARG A 311 4.44 -17.37 -26.55
N LYS A 312 4.88 -17.74 -25.35
CA LYS A 312 4.51 -19.01 -24.72
C LYS A 312 2.99 -19.12 -24.54
N LEU A 313 2.38 -18.10 -23.92
CA LEU A 313 0.93 -18.06 -23.71
C LEU A 313 0.14 -18.12 -25.03
N PHE A 314 0.59 -17.41 -26.06
CA PHE A 314 -0.04 -17.47 -27.38
C PHE A 314 -0.01 -18.89 -27.98
N SER A 315 1.15 -19.56 -27.90
CA SER A 315 1.29 -20.94 -28.35
C SER A 315 0.37 -21.90 -27.58
N ASP A 316 0.25 -21.73 -26.26
CA ASP A 316 -0.58 -22.59 -25.42
C ASP A 316 -2.08 -22.44 -25.75
N LEU A 317 -2.54 -21.21 -26.01
CA LEU A 317 -3.93 -20.93 -26.37
C LEU A 317 -4.33 -21.49 -27.73
N ASN A 318 -3.41 -21.53 -28.69
CA ASN A 318 -3.67 -22.11 -30.01
C ASN A 318 -3.68 -23.64 -30.01
N ARG A 319 -3.08 -24.29 -29.00
CA ARG A 319 -3.11 -25.76 -28.87
C ARG A 319 -4.41 -26.29 -28.27
N THR A 320 -5.14 -25.46 -27.54
CA THR A 320 -6.39 -25.84 -26.85
C THR A 320 -7.64 -25.76 -27.72
N HIS A 321 -7.50 -25.40 -29.00
CA HIS A 321 -8.57 -25.40 -29.99
C HIS A 321 -8.21 -26.31 -31.18
N PRO A 322 -8.45 -27.64 -31.08
CA PRO A 322 -8.41 -28.55 -32.23
C PRO A 322 -9.57 -28.32 -33.20
#